data_AF-A0A933UKP3-F1
#
_entry.id   AF-A0A933UKP3-F1
#
_cell.length_a   1.000
_cell.length_b   1.000
_cell.length_c   1.000
_cell.angle_alpha   90.00
_cell.angle_beta   90.00
_cell.angle_gamma   90.00
#
_symmetry.space_group_name_H-M   'P 1'
#
loop_
_entity.id
_entity.type
_entity.pdbx_description
1 polymer ?
#
loop_
_entity_poly.entity_id
_entity_poly.type
_entity_poly.pdbx_seq_one_letter_code
_entity_poly.pdbx_strand_id
1 'polypeptide(L)'
;PTCAHPWHPDHFTHLFRRLADTVGIEEPLKNLRHFNATQLLAAGVDLRTTAGRLGHGDGGATTLRVYASWTRPADRIAVDNLSRDLVALREGIAGQLAIGQANLGLGRIAKPIDQVLTRTAVSTYVDIAAAIRAALSSGGLSAGDLLPTVSQIAGFFGVARSTAQRAVSEVAREGLIVRRGVRWIRSD
;
A
#
# COMPACT_ATOMS: atom_id res chain seq x y z
N PRO A 1 -5.94 58.01 -0.85
CA PRO A 1 -4.62 57.90 -1.50
C PRO A 1 -4.78 57.68 -3.02
N THR A 2 -4.11 58.50 -3.84
CA THR A 2 -4.32 58.63 -5.30
C THR A 2 -3.66 57.55 -6.17
N CYS A 3 -3.11 56.47 -5.58
CA CYS A 3 -2.46 55.35 -6.29
C CYS A 3 -1.42 55.73 -7.38
N ALA A 4 -0.93 56.98 -7.40
CA ALA A 4 -0.08 57.50 -8.46
C ALA A 4 1.34 56.89 -8.44
N HIS A 5 1.79 56.43 -7.27
CA HIS A 5 3.06 55.73 -7.10
C HIS A 5 2.90 54.52 -6.17
N PRO A 6 3.64 53.42 -6.42
CA PRO A 6 3.73 52.32 -5.48
C PRO A 6 4.25 52.79 -4.13
N TRP A 7 3.79 52.14 -3.06
CA TRP A 7 4.36 52.36 -1.74
C TRP A 7 5.82 51.93 -1.72
N HIS A 8 6.65 52.63 -0.95
CA HIS A 8 8.03 52.20 -0.71
C HIS A 8 8.04 50.77 -0.11
N PRO A 9 8.90 49.85 -0.56
CA PRO A 9 8.91 48.46 -0.09
C PRO A 9 8.99 48.32 1.44
N ASP A 10 9.80 49.17 2.08
CA ASP A 10 10.00 49.13 3.53
C ASP A 10 8.78 49.54 4.35
N HIS A 11 7.82 50.23 3.73
CA HIS A 11 6.62 50.67 4.43
C HIS A 11 5.87 49.46 5.03
N PHE A 12 5.69 48.40 4.25
CA PHE A 12 5.04 47.18 4.74
C PHE A 12 5.90 46.41 5.74
N THR A 13 7.23 46.44 5.58
CA THR A 13 8.16 45.83 6.54
C THR A 13 8.05 46.49 7.92
N HIS A 14 8.06 47.83 7.97
CA HIS A 14 7.94 48.57 9.22
C HIS A 14 6.56 48.45 9.86
N LEU A 15 5.49 48.52 9.06
CA LEU A 15 4.13 48.30 9.56
C LEU A 15 3.97 46.90 10.14
N PHE A 16 4.44 45.87 9.44
CA PHE A 16 4.41 44.50 9.93
C PHE A 16 5.21 44.36 11.22
N ARG A 17 6.44 44.89 11.29
CA ARG A 17 7.27 44.79 12.49
C ARG A 17 6.59 45.43 13.69
N ARG A 18 6.02 46.62 13.52
CA ARG A 18 5.26 47.31 14.58
C ARG A 18 4.10 46.45 15.09
N LEU A 19 3.35 45.81 14.20
CA LEU A 19 2.26 44.91 14.59
C LEU A 19 2.79 43.62 15.25
N ALA A 20 3.84 43.01 14.70
CA ALA A 20 4.46 41.80 15.23
C ALA A 20 4.98 42.02 16.66
N ASP A 21 5.59 43.18 16.93
CA ASP A 21 6.06 43.58 18.26
C ASP A 21 4.91 43.61 19.29
N THR A 22 3.71 44.07 18.90
CA THR A 22 2.56 44.13 19.82
C THR A 22 2.00 42.78 20.24
N VAL A 23 2.24 41.73 19.44
CA VAL A 23 1.72 40.38 19.68
C VAL A 23 2.83 39.37 20.01
N GLY A 24 4.08 39.83 20.14
CA GLY A 24 5.23 38.99 20.49
C GLY A 24 5.72 38.06 19.38
N ILE A 25 5.53 38.42 18.10
CA ILE A 25 6.05 37.65 16.96
C ILE A 25 7.46 38.15 16.64
N GLU A 26 8.47 37.29 16.73
CA GLU A 26 9.88 37.64 16.47
C GLU A 26 10.25 37.47 14.98
N GLU A 27 9.48 36.69 14.25
CA GLU A 27 9.78 36.32 12.87
C GLU A 27 9.66 37.51 11.90
N PRO A 28 10.56 37.64 10.91
CA PRO A 28 10.51 38.69 9.90
C PRO A 28 9.39 38.46 8.88
N LEU A 29 8.90 39.54 8.25
CA LEU A 29 7.81 39.52 7.26
C LEU A 29 8.00 38.46 6.16
N LYS A 30 9.24 38.26 5.68
CA LYS A 30 9.56 37.25 4.66
C LYS A 30 9.17 35.82 5.07
N ASN A 31 9.16 35.51 6.37
CA ASN A 31 8.81 34.18 6.86
C ASN A 31 7.31 33.90 6.75
N LEU A 32 6.45 34.91 6.60
CA LEU A 32 5.04 34.69 6.30
C LEU A 32 4.84 33.98 4.97
N ARG A 33 5.72 34.22 3.99
CA ARG A 33 5.70 33.53 2.71
C ARG A 33 6.07 32.05 2.87
N HIS A 34 7.01 31.74 3.77
CA HIS A 34 7.34 30.36 4.13
C HIS A 34 6.18 29.68 4.85
N PHE A 35 5.59 30.35 5.83
CA PHE A 35 4.41 29.86 6.56
C PHE A 35 3.24 29.55 5.62
N ASN A 36 2.91 30.47 4.70
CA ASN A 36 1.86 30.27 3.70
C ASN A 36 2.11 29.01 2.84
N ALA A 37 3.34 28.83 2.35
CA ALA A 37 3.70 27.65 1.57
C ALA A 37 3.51 26.35 2.38
N THR A 38 4.00 26.32 3.62
CA THR A 38 3.86 25.16 4.52
C THR A 38 2.40 24.86 4.83
N GLN A 39 1.56 25.89 5.08
CA GLN A 39 0.13 25.70 5.35
C GLN A 39 -0.62 25.15 4.14
N LEU A 40 -0.31 25.62 2.92
CA LEU A 40 -0.92 25.09 1.70
C LEU A 40 -0.59 23.60 1.49
N LEU A 41 0.68 23.23 1.67
CA LEU A 41 1.11 21.84 1.54
C LEU A 41 0.51 20.95 2.66
N ALA A 42 0.46 21.45 3.89
CA ALA A 42 -0.16 20.74 5.02
C ALA A 42 -1.66 20.53 4.81
N ALA A 43 -2.34 21.46 4.14
CA ALA A 43 -3.75 21.33 3.74
C ALA A 43 -3.95 20.39 2.53
N GLY A 44 -2.89 19.77 2.01
CA GLY A 44 -2.95 18.84 0.89
C GLY A 44 -3.05 19.50 -0.49
N VAL A 45 -2.81 20.81 -0.58
CA VAL A 45 -2.72 21.49 -1.89
C VAL A 45 -1.46 20.97 -2.60
N ASP A 46 -1.61 20.58 -3.86
CA ASP A 46 -0.49 20.03 -4.61
C ASP A 46 0.64 21.06 -4.77
N LEU A 47 1.84 20.54 -4.96
CA LEU A 47 3.06 21.33 -4.98
C LEU A 47 3.11 22.32 -6.15
N ARG A 48 2.54 21.96 -7.31
CA ARG A 48 2.55 22.80 -8.51
C ARG A 48 1.58 23.97 -8.37
N THR A 49 0.40 23.72 -7.80
CA THR A 49 -0.57 24.78 -7.46
C THR A 49 -0.02 25.71 -6.39
N THR A 50 0.62 25.16 -5.36
CA THR A 50 1.29 25.96 -4.32
C THR A 50 2.40 26.82 -4.91
N ALA A 51 3.24 26.26 -5.79
CA ALA A 51 4.28 27.00 -6.51
C ALA A 51 3.71 28.11 -7.39
N GLY A 52 2.65 27.83 -8.14
CA GLY A 52 1.96 28.82 -8.97
C GLY A 52 1.41 29.98 -8.14
N ARG A 53 0.78 29.68 -6.99
CA ARG A 53 0.26 30.70 -6.05
C ARG A 53 1.35 31.59 -5.45
N LEU A 54 2.54 31.04 -5.23
CA LEU A 54 3.68 31.82 -4.74
C LEU A 54 4.37 32.58 -5.88
N GLY A 55 4.06 32.32 -7.14
CA GLY A 55 4.73 32.94 -8.28
C GLY A 55 6.12 32.36 -8.55
N HIS A 56 6.35 31.09 -8.21
CA HIS A 56 7.58 30.38 -8.55
C HIS A 56 7.53 29.94 -10.02
N GLY A 57 8.17 30.71 -10.91
CA GLY A 57 8.20 30.45 -12.35
C GLY A 57 9.07 29.27 -12.78
N ASP A 58 9.81 28.64 -11.85
CA ASP A 58 10.73 27.53 -12.10
C ASP A 58 10.05 26.15 -12.11
N GLY A 59 8.75 26.10 -12.40
CA GLY A 59 7.96 24.86 -12.41
C GLY A 59 7.78 24.22 -11.03
N GLY A 60 8.05 24.96 -9.95
CA GLY A 60 7.91 24.48 -8.57
C GLY A 60 9.19 23.91 -7.96
N ALA A 61 10.33 23.99 -8.65
CA ALA A 61 11.61 23.53 -8.11
C ALA A 61 12.01 24.27 -6.82
N THR A 62 11.75 25.58 -6.72
CA THR A 62 11.96 26.37 -5.50
C THR A 62 11.01 25.94 -4.39
N THR A 63 9.75 25.64 -4.72
CA THR A 63 8.79 25.13 -3.72
C THR A 63 9.23 23.77 -3.19
N LEU A 64 9.60 22.86 -4.09
CA LEU A 64 10.07 21.52 -3.76
C LEU A 64 11.30 21.57 -2.87
N ARG A 65 12.34 22.30 -3.29
CA ARG A 65 13.60 22.41 -2.56
C ARG A 65 13.44 23.04 -1.17
N VAL A 66 12.54 24.01 -1.02
CA VAL A 66 12.40 24.78 0.23
C VAL A 66 11.34 24.19 1.16
N TYR A 67 10.31 23.51 0.65
CA TYR A 67 9.13 23.13 1.45
C TYR A 67 8.68 21.68 1.32
N ALA A 68 9.22 20.88 0.40
CA ALA A 68 8.87 19.46 0.31
C ALA A 68 9.67 18.57 1.27
N SER A 69 10.19 19.16 2.36
CA SER A 69 10.75 18.37 3.44
C SER A 69 9.65 17.54 4.08
N TRP A 70 9.99 16.31 4.44
CA TRP A 70 9.07 15.45 5.19
C TRP A 70 8.72 16.11 6.52
N THR A 71 7.42 16.22 6.82
CA THR A 71 6.94 16.73 8.10
C THR A 71 5.98 15.73 8.74
N ARG A 72 6.14 15.51 10.05
CA ARG A 72 5.27 14.61 10.84
C ARG A 72 3.77 14.92 10.73
N PRO A 73 3.31 16.19 10.66
CA PRO A 73 1.88 16.49 10.50
C PRO A 73 1.32 16.04 9.14
N ALA A 74 2.05 16.31 8.04
CA ALA A 74 1.61 15.89 6.70
C ALA A 74 1.54 14.36 6.57
N ASP A 75 2.50 13.66 7.21
CA ASP A 75 2.52 12.20 7.27
C ASP A 75 1.28 11.61 7.98
N ARG A 76 0.88 12.20 9.12
CA ARG A 76 -0.35 11.77 9.84
C ARG A 76 -1.60 11.96 8.99
N ILE A 77 -1.73 13.09 8.30
CA ILE A 77 -2.87 13.35 7.42
C ILE A 77 -2.91 12.31 6.28
N ALA A 78 -1.75 11.93 5.74
CA ALA A 78 -1.68 10.89 4.72
C ALA A 78 -2.12 9.52 5.25
N VAL A 79 -1.68 9.14 6.46
CA VAL A 79 -2.11 7.90 7.13
C VAL A 79 -3.61 7.90 7.42
N ASP A 80 -4.17 9.00 7.89
CA ASP A 80 -5.59 9.11 8.19
C ASP A 80 -6.45 8.98 6.93
N ASN A 81 -6.04 9.60 5.82
CA ASN A 81 -6.72 9.47 4.54
C ASN A 81 -6.65 8.03 4.01
N LEU A 82 -5.48 7.40 4.04
CA LEU A 82 -5.32 6.01 3.63
C LEU A 82 -6.18 5.07 4.49
N SER A 83 -6.18 5.27 5.80
CA SER A 83 -6.99 4.48 6.73
C SER A 83 -8.48 4.63 6.43
N ARG A 84 -8.95 5.85 6.18
CA ARG A 84 -10.34 6.15 5.80
C ARG A 84 -10.73 5.45 4.50
N ASP A 85 -9.89 5.56 3.47
CA ASP A 85 -10.18 4.98 2.15
C ASP A 85 -10.21 3.44 2.21
N LEU A 86 -9.28 2.83 2.94
CA LEU A 86 -9.26 1.37 3.14
C LEU A 86 -10.48 0.88 3.91
N VAL A 87 -10.93 1.62 4.92
CA VAL A 87 -12.17 1.29 5.65
C VAL A 87 -13.39 1.42 4.72
N ALA A 88 -13.47 2.51 3.93
CA ALA A 88 -14.56 2.70 2.98
C ALA A 88 -14.61 1.59 1.91
N LEU A 89 -13.45 1.18 1.39
CA LEU A 89 -13.35 0.04 0.47
C LEU A 89 -13.76 -1.27 1.14
N ARG A 90 -13.32 -1.51 2.39
CA ARG A 90 -13.72 -2.70 3.16
C ARG A 90 -15.22 -2.78 3.36
N GLU A 91 -15.85 -1.69 3.79
CA GLU A 91 -17.29 -1.64 4.03
C GLU A 91 -18.09 -1.71 2.71
N GLY A 92 -17.59 -1.09 1.64
CA GLY A 92 -18.17 -1.22 0.30
C GLY A 92 -18.14 -2.66 -0.22
N ILE A 93 -17.01 -3.36 -0.03
CA ILE A 93 -16.86 -4.78 -0.36
C ILE A 93 -17.74 -5.64 0.54
N ALA A 94 -17.81 -5.35 1.85
CA ALA A 94 -18.68 -6.08 2.78
C ALA A 94 -20.17 -5.93 2.41
N GLY A 95 -20.58 -4.74 1.96
CA GLY A 95 -21.92 -4.47 1.44
C GLY A 95 -22.21 -5.18 0.11
N GLN A 96 -21.22 -5.29 -0.79
CA GLN A 96 -21.33 -6.05 -2.04
C GLN A 96 -21.36 -7.57 -1.80
N LEU A 97 -20.60 -8.08 -0.83
CA LEU A 97 -20.60 -9.49 -0.43
C LEU A 97 -21.91 -9.93 0.24
N ALA A 98 -22.69 -8.98 0.80
CA ALA A 98 -24.02 -9.25 1.36
C ALA A 98 -25.11 -9.40 0.28
N ILE A 99 -24.92 -8.83 -0.93
CA ILE A 99 -25.94 -8.82 -2.01
C ILE A 99 -25.65 -9.83 -3.13
N GLY A 100 -24.44 -10.39 -3.19
CA GLY A 100 -24.15 -11.42 -4.17
C GLY A 100 -22.93 -12.22 -3.79
N GLN A 101 -23.15 -13.48 -3.41
CA GLN A 101 -22.15 -14.52 -3.63
C GLN A 101 -22.00 -14.75 -5.14
N ALA A 102 -21.44 -13.77 -5.84
CA ALA A 102 -20.98 -13.91 -7.21
C ALA A 102 -19.47 -13.65 -7.18
N ASN A 103 -18.73 -14.75 -7.09
CA ASN A 103 -17.30 -14.93 -7.33
C ASN A 103 -16.64 -13.74 -8.05
N LEU A 104 -16.21 -12.73 -7.30
CA LEU A 104 -15.23 -11.76 -7.78
C LEU A 104 -13.88 -12.47 -7.74
N GLY A 105 -13.50 -13.02 -8.91
CA GLY A 105 -12.23 -13.70 -9.18
C GLY A 105 -11.01 -12.79 -9.09
N LEU A 106 -10.81 -12.17 -7.93
CA LEU A 106 -9.63 -11.39 -7.56
C LEU A 106 -9.02 -12.01 -6.31
N GLY A 107 -8.47 -13.20 -6.49
CA GLY A 107 -7.72 -13.87 -5.45
C GLY A 107 -7.30 -15.25 -5.90
N ARG A 108 -6.04 -15.39 -6.28
CA ARG A 108 -5.35 -16.68 -6.13
C ARG A 108 -5.24 -16.92 -4.63
N ILE A 109 -6.30 -17.44 -4.00
CA ILE A 109 -6.34 -17.56 -2.53
C ILE A 109 -5.41 -18.71 -2.14
N ALA A 110 -4.38 -18.39 -1.38
CA ALA A 110 -3.62 -19.39 -0.65
C ALA A 110 -4.44 -19.81 0.57
N LYS A 111 -5.12 -20.95 0.47
CA LYS A 111 -5.80 -21.56 1.62
C LYS A 111 -4.75 -22.02 2.64
N PRO A 112 -5.05 -21.95 3.95
CA PRO A 112 -4.12 -22.45 4.97
C PRO A 112 -3.92 -23.96 4.80
N ILE A 113 -2.70 -24.42 5.08
CA ILE A 113 -2.25 -25.76 4.65
C ILE A 113 -3.03 -26.91 5.28
N ASP A 114 -3.55 -26.72 6.49
CA ASP A 114 -4.39 -27.65 7.24
C ASP A 114 -5.80 -27.81 6.66
N GLN A 115 -6.31 -26.79 5.97
CA GLN A 115 -7.56 -26.89 5.21
C GLN A 115 -7.38 -27.58 3.85
N VAL A 116 -6.14 -27.70 3.39
CA VAL A 116 -5.80 -28.28 2.08
C VAL A 116 -5.27 -29.70 2.21
N LEU A 117 -4.34 -29.94 3.14
CA LEU A 117 -3.62 -31.20 3.28
C LEU A 117 -3.95 -31.86 4.61
N THR A 118 -4.29 -33.14 4.55
CA THR A 118 -4.42 -33.98 5.74
C THR A 118 -3.08 -34.64 6.05
N ARG A 119 -2.66 -34.59 7.32
CA ARG A 119 -1.40 -35.20 7.76
C ARG A 119 -1.57 -36.71 7.87
N THR A 120 -0.72 -37.46 7.18
CA THR A 120 -0.66 -38.94 7.26
C THR A 120 0.46 -39.37 8.21
N ALA A 121 0.28 -40.49 8.91
CA ALA A 121 1.19 -40.99 9.96
C ALA A 121 2.56 -41.48 9.44
N VAL A 122 2.70 -41.71 8.13
CA VAL A 122 3.97 -42.03 7.47
C VAL A 122 4.27 -40.92 6.47
N SER A 123 5.50 -40.39 6.49
CA SER A 123 5.88 -39.19 5.73
C SER A 123 6.94 -39.51 4.66
N THR A 124 6.68 -40.51 3.81
CA THR A 124 7.46 -40.65 2.56
C THR A 124 7.00 -39.61 1.54
N TYR A 125 7.79 -39.38 0.48
CA TYR A 125 7.34 -38.50 -0.60
C TYR A 125 6.06 -39.02 -1.29
N VAL A 126 5.83 -40.35 -1.26
CA VAL A 126 4.66 -41.02 -1.85
C VAL A 126 3.40 -40.63 -1.09
N ASP A 127 3.46 -40.62 0.25
CA ASP A 127 2.35 -40.24 1.11
C ASP A 127 1.98 -38.76 0.95
N ILE A 128 2.99 -37.90 0.83
CA ILE A 128 2.79 -36.45 0.58
C ILE A 128 2.15 -36.24 -0.80
N ALA A 129 2.63 -36.93 -1.83
CA ALA A 129 2.02 -36.86 -3.16
C ALA A 129 0.56 -37.35 -3.13
N ALA A 130 0.27 -38.44 -2.42
CA ALA A 130 -1.08 -38.95 -2.24
C ALA A 130 -1.99 -37.93 -1.50
N ALA A 131 -1.49 -37.27 -0.45
CA ALA A 131 -2.23 -36.23 0.25
C ALA A 131 -2.54 -35.01 -0.65
N ILE A 132 -1.58 -34.59 -1.48
CA ILE A 132 -1.79 -33.52 -2.47
C ILE A 132 -2.84 -33.96 -3.51
N ARG A 133 -2.75 -35.18 -4.05
CA ARG A 133 -3.75 -35.70 -5.00
C ARG A 133 -5.15 -35.72 -4.38
N ALA A 134 -5.27 -36.21 -3.15
CA ALA A 134 -6.54 -36.24 -2.44
C ALA A 134 -7.13 -34.83 -2.26
N ALA A 135 -6.30 -33.83 -1.95
CA ALA A 135 -6.71 -32.43 -1.84
C ALA A 135 -7.21 -31.85 -3.19
N LEU A 136 -6.57 -32.24 -4.30
CA LEU A 136 -6.98 -31.86 -5.64
C LEU A 136 -8.28 -32.59 -6.04
N SER A 137 -8.41 -33.88 -5.77
CA SER A 137 -9.63 -34.63 -6.16
C SER A 137 -10.85 -34.29 -5.30
N SER A 138 -10.68 -34.00 -4.01
CA SER A 138 -11.78 -33.70 -3.06
C SER A 138 -12.34 -32.27 -3.15
N GLY A 139 -11.76 -31.40 -3.99
CA GLY A 139 -12.17 -30.00 -4.12
C GLY A 139 -11.60 -29.07 -3.02
N GLY A 140 -10.66 -29.54 -2.20
CA GLY A 140 -9.95 -28.70 -1.22
C GLY A 140 -9.20 -27.52 -1.87
N LEU A 141 -8.76 -27.68 -3.12
CA LEU A 141 -8.24 -26.62 -3.98
C LEU A 141 -9.10 -26.52 -5.23
N SER A 142 -9.67 -25.38 -5.56
CA SER A 142 -10.38 -25.14 -6.84
C SER A 142 -9.40 -24.91 -7.99
N ALA A 143 -9.84 -25.06 -9.24
CA ALA A 143 -9.01 -24.71 -10.40
C ALA A 143 -8.48 -23.26 -10.26
N GLY A 144 -7.18 -23.08 -10.45
CA GLY A 144 -6.51 -21.79 -10.25
C GLY A 144 -6.11 -21.43 -8.81
N ASP A 145 -6.51 -22.20 -7.79
CA ASP A 145 -6.04 -22.01 -6.41
C ASP A 145 -4.53 -22.29 -6.30
N LEU A 146 -3.87 -21.60 -5.36
CA LEU A 146 -2.45 -21.80 -5.09
C LEU A 146 -2.24 -23.06 -4.27
N LEU A 147 -1.34 -23.92 -4.76
CA LEU A 147 -0.80 -24.98 -3.92
C LEU A 147 0.07 -24.36 -2.80
N PRO A 148 0.03 -24.90 -1.57
CA PRO A 148 0.98 -24.52 -0.52
C PRO A 148 2.43 -24.61 -1.02
N THR A 149 3.30 -23.73 -0.53
CA THR A 149 4.71 -23.75 -0.93
C THR A 149 5.42 -25.01 -0.46
N VAL A 150 6.50 -25.37 -1.13
CA VAL A 150 7.35 -26.49 -0.73
C VAL A 150 7.84 -26.36 0.72
N SER A 151 8.16 -25.14 1.18
CA SER A 151 8.55 -24.89 2.57
C SER A 151 7.40 -25.12 3.55
N GLN A 152 6.17 -24.72 3.19
CA GLN A 152 4.98 -24.97 4.02
C GLN A 152 4.65 -26.46 4.08
N ILE A 153 4.71 -27.17 2.94
CA ILE A 153 4.51 -28.63 2.87
C ILE A 153 5.56 -29.35 3.72
N ALA A 154 6.84 -28.98 3.59
CA ALA A 154 7.91 -29.55 4.39
C ALA A 154 7.68 -29.35 5.90
N GLY A 155 7.33 -28.13 6.31
CA GLY A 155 7.04 -27.82 7.71
C GLY A 155 5.81 -28.55 8.25
N PHE A 156 4.74 -28.67 7.46
CA PHE A 156 3.50 -29.31 7.88
C PHE A 156 3.64 -30.83 8.08
N PHE A 157 4.34 -31.50 7.16
CA PHE A 157 4.60 -32.95 7.28
C PHE A 157 5.81 -33.27 8.15
N GLY A 158 6.63 -32.29 8.53
CA GLY A 158 7.85 -32.49 9.30
C GLY A 158 8.96 -33.20 8.50
N VAL A 159 9.07 -32.93 7.20
CA VAL A 159 10.03 -33.59 6.30
C VAL A 159 11.07 -32.61 5.75
N ALA A 160 12.17 -33.15 5.20
CA ALA A 160 13.15 -32.35 4.47
C ALA A 160 12.52 -31.67 3.23
N ARG A 161 12.97 -30.46 2.91
CA ARG A 161 12.50 -29.69 1.75
C ARG A 161 12.64 -30.46 0.42
N SER A 162 13.70 -31.25 0.27
CA SER A 162 13.92 -32.10 -0.91
C SER A 162 12.84 -33.18 -1.07
N THR A 163 12.34 -33.75 0.03
CA THR A 163 11.24 -34.73 0.03
C THR A 163 9.93 -34.09 -0.40
N ALA A 164 9.60 -32.92 0.15
CA ALA A 164 8.43 -32.15 -0.27
C ALA A 164 8.52 -31.71 -1.74
N GLN A 165 9.71 -31.26 -2.18
CA GLN A 165 9.96 -30.91 -3.57
C GLN A 165 9.73 -32.11 -4.51
N ARG A 166 10.22 -33.30 -4.13
CA ARG A 166 10.04 -34.53 -4.91
C ARG A 166 8.57 -34.92 -5.03
N ALA A 167 7.80 -34.80 -3.95
CA ALA A 167 6.36 -35.04 -3.98
C ALA A 167 5.62 -34.07 -4.92
N VAL A 168 5.93 -32.77 -4.84
CA VAL A 168 5.33 -31.76 -5.72
C VAL A 168 5.71 -31.99 -7.19
N SER A 169 6.97 -32.33 -7.47
CA SER A 169 7.41 -32.66 -8.84
C SER A 169 6.68 -33.88 -9.42
N GLU A 170 6.35 -34.86 -8.59
CA GLU A 170 5.60 -36.05 -9.03
C GLU A 170 4.17 -35.68 -9.42
N VAL A 171 3.47 -34.89 -8.60
CA VAL A 171 2.11 -34.41 -8.91
C VAL A 171 2.10 -33.48 -10.14
N ALA A 172 3.17 -32.69 -10.33
CA ALA A 172 3.32 -31.86 -11.52
C ALA A 172 3.52 -32.70 -12.80
N ARG A 173 4.26 -33.81 -12.71
CA ARG A 173 4.47 -34.75 -13.82
C ARG A 173 3.17 -35.42 -14.28
N GLU A 174 2.22 -35.59 -13.35
CA GLU A 174 0.87 -36.11 -13.62
C GLU A 174 -0.06 -35.07 -14.25
N GLY A 175 0.36 -33.80 -14.37
CA GLY A 175 -0.41 -32.73 -15.00
C GLY A 175 -1.49 -32.10 -14.11
N LEU A 176 -1.59 -32.49 -12.84
CA LEU A 176 -2.62 -32.01 -11.90
C LEU A 176 -2.33 -30.60 -11.34
N ILE A 177 -1.08 -30.15 -11.49
CA ILE A 177 -0.64 -28.80 -11.11
C ILE A 177 0.26 -28.23 -12.20
N VAL A 178 0.18 -26.92 -12.41
CA VAL A 178 1.03 -26.20 -13.37
C VAL A 178 1.81 -25.11 -12.67
N ARG A 179 3.00 -24.81 -13.20
CA ARG A 179 3.86 -23.76 -12.65
C ARG A 179 3.50 -22.41 -13.29
N ARG A 180 3.14 -21.42 -12.47
CA ARG A 180 3.00 -20.01 -12.91
C ARG A 180 3.94 -19.13 -12.08
N GLY A 181 5.05 -18.73 -12.70
CA GLY A 181 6.14 -18.01 -12.03
C GLY A 181 6.81 -18.87 -10.96
N VAL A 182 6.77 -18.40 -9.71
CA VAL A 182 7.39 -19.07 -8.54
C VAL A 182 6.40 -20.00 -7.81
N ARG A 183 5.12 -20.02 -8.20
CA ARG A 183 4.07 -20.77 -7.50
C ARG A 183 3.52 -21.93 -8.35
N TRP A 184 3.06 -22.96 -7.67
CA TRP A 184 2.29 -24.06 -8.24
C TRP A 184 0.80 -23.76 -8.08
N ILE A 185 0.02 -24.00 -9.13
CA ILE A 185 -1.43 -23.83 -9.13
C ILE A 185 -2.10 -25.13 -9.57
N ARG A 186 -3.30 -25.40 -9.06
CA ARG A 186 -4.13 -26.49 -9.57
C ARG A 186 -4.46 -26.23 -11.05
N SER A 187 -4.26 -27.25 -11.89
CA SER A 187 -4.63 -27.20 -13.31
C SER A 187 -6.15 -27.08 -13.48
N ASP A 188 -6.55 -26.52 -14.62
CA ASP A 188 -7.94 -26.27 -15.01
C ASP A 188 -8.76 -27.56 -15.14
#